data_AF-A0AA39RDT7-F1
#
_entry.id   AF-A0AA39RDT7-F1
#
_cell.length_a   1.000
_cell.length_b   1.000
_cell.length_c   1.000
_cell.angle_alpha   90.00
_cell.angle_beta   90.00
_cell.angle_gamma   90.00
#
_symmetry.space_group_name_H-M   'P 1'
#
loop_
_entity.id
_entity.type
_entity.pdbx_description
1 polymer ?
#
loop_
_entity_poly.entity_id
_entity_poly.type
_entity_poly.pdbx_seq_one_letter_code
_entity_poly.pdbx_strand_id
1 'polypeptide(L)'
;MQIALYTMGNWANTVMENVWSLIGRTAPAEYLAKLTYLIWNHHEEMKQIETVRAYNFGSQYFVEVHIVLPGEMSLSEAHNIGETLQEKLEQLSEVERAFVHVDFNSTHQIEHKPKNT
;
A
#
# COMPACT_ATOMS: atom_id res chain seq x y z
N MET A 1 23.08 36.30 17.40
CA MET A 1 21.67 36.48 16.97
C MET A 1 21.45 36.07 15.52
N GLN A 2 22.14 36.68 14.55
CA GLN A 2 21.92 36.46 13.11
C GLN A 2 22.20 35.01 12.65
N ILE A 3 23.29 34.41 13.12
CA ILE A 3 23.60 32.99 12.82
C ILE A 3 22.52 32.08 13.40
N ALA A 4 22.04 32.36 14.61
CA ALA A 4 20.98 31.55 15.23
C ALA A 4 19.67 31.61 14.44
N LEU A 5 19.26 32.80 13.98
CA LEU A 5 18.07 32.95 13.13
C LEU A 5 18.22 32.25 11.78
N TYR A 6 19.41 32.33 11.16
CA TYR A 6 19.70 31.64 9.92
C TYR A 6 19.69 30.11 10.08
N THR A 7 20.35 29.61 11.13
CA THR A 7 20.36 28.17 11.46
C THR A 7 18.94 27.68 11.76
N MET A 8 18.16 28.40 12.58
CA MET A 8 16.77 28.03 12.87
C MET A 8 15.91 28.00 11.60
N GLY A 9 16.09 28.96 10.69
CA GLY A 9 15.40 28.97 9.39
C GLY A 9 15.76 27.76 8.53
N ASN A 10 17.04 27.42 8.41
CA ASN A 10 17.48 26.25 7.65
C ASN A 10 16.94 24.94 8.25
N TRP A 11 17.01 24.78 9.57
CA TRP A 11 16.45 23.60 10.23
C TRP A 11 14.93 23.50 10.06
N ALA A 12 14.20 24.62 10.14
CA ALA A 12 12.76 24.63 9.89
C ALA A 12 12.42 24.18 8.46
N ASN A 13 13.19 24.62 7.46
CA ASN A 13 13.04 24.18 6.07
C ASN A 13 13.33 22.68 5.92
N THR A 14 14.45 22.19 6.47
CA THR A 14 14.79 20.75 6.43
C THR A 14 13.74 19.90 7.14
N VAL A 15 13.20 20.34 8.27
CA VAL A 15 12.10 19.64 8.95
C VAL A 15 10.87 19.61 8.03
N MET A 16 10.50 20.74 7.43
CA MET A 16 9.34 20.80 6.53
C MET A 16 9.50 19.87 5.33
N GLU A 17 10.69 19.80 4.74
CA GLU A 17 11.01 18.89 3.63
C GLU A 17 10.86 17.41 4.02
N ASN A 18 11.34 17.03 5.21
CA ASN A 18 11.28 15.64 5.67
C ASN A 18 9.92 15.22 6.20
N VAL A 19 9.10 16.15 6.71
CA VAL A 19 7.73 15.87 7.18
C VAL A 19 6.90 15.22 6.07
N TRP A 20 7.09 15.62 4.80
CA TRP A 20 6.36 15.04 3.66
C TRP A 20 6.62 13.55 3.45
N SER A 21 7.79 13.06 3.85
CA SER A 21 8.17 11.65 3.81
C SER A 21 7.57 10.86 4.98
N LEU A 22 7.32 11.53 6.11
CA LEU A 22 6.86 10.91 7.36
C LEU A 22 5.33 10.87 7.52
N ILE A 23 4.58 11.73 6.83
CA ILE A 23 3.12 11.80 6.98
C ILE A 23 2.34 10.78 6.14
N GLY A 24 3.01 9.80 5.51
CA GLY A 24 2.33 8.76 4.73
C GLY A 24 1.55 9.33 3.54
N ARG A 25 2.11 10.32 2.83
CA ARG A 25 1.47 10.90 1.64
C ARG A 25 1.26 9.82 0.59
N THR A 26 0.08 9.78 -0.01
CA THR A 26 -0.24 8.81 -1.06
C THR A 26 0.64 9.01 -2.31
N ALA A 27 0.97 7.90 -2.95
CA ALA A 27 1.70 7.88 -4.21
C ALA A 27 0.92 8.61 -5.32
N PRO A 28 1.59 9.12 -6.36
CA PRO A 28 0.94 9.73 -7.51
C PRO A 28 -0.05 8.76 -8.18
N ALA A 29 -1.15 9.30 -8.72
CA ALA A 29 -2.21 8.50 -9.37
C ALA A 29 -1.67 7.62 -10.52
N GLU A 30 -0.65 8.09 -11.25
CA GLU A 30 0.01 7.30 -12.29
C GLU A 30 0.69 6.05 -11.72
N TYR A 31 1.32 6.16 -10.55
CA TYR A 31 1.96 5.02 -9.89
C TYR A 31 0.92 4.05 -9.36
N LEU A 32 -0.16 4.55 -8.75
CA LEU A 32 -1.30 3.71 -8.34
C LEU A 32 -1.90 2.96 -9.54
N ALA A 33 -2.07 3.60 -10.68
CA ALA A 33 -2.56 2.95 -11.90
C ALA A 33 -1.61 1.85 -12.41
N LYS A 34 -0.29 2.06 -12.34
CA LYS A 34 0.72 1.02 -12.66
C LYS A 34 0.61 -0.18 -11.73
N LEU A 35 0.48 0.06 -10.42
CA LEU A 35 0.26 -0.99 -9.44
C LEU A 35 -1.04 -1.75 -9.73
N THR A 36 -2.15 -1.05 -9.92
CA THR A 36 -3.45 -1.65 -10.26
C THR A 36 -3.35 -2.53 -11.50
N TYR A 37 -2.66 -2.08 -12.55
CA TYR A 37 -2.44 -2.87 -13.76
C TYR A 37 -1.61 -4.13 -13.48
N LEU A 38 -0.51 -4.00 -12.74
CA LEU A 38 0.35 -5.13 -12.41
C LEU A 38 -0.39 -6.18 -11.58
N ILE A 39 -1.17 -5.73 -10.59
CA ILE A 39 -2.00 -6.57 -9.73
C ILE A 39 -3.05 -7.29 -10.59
N TRP A 40 -3.81 -6.56 -11.41
CA TRP A 40 -4.87 -7.13 -12.26
C TRP A 40 -4.36 -8.24 -13.17
N ASN A 41 -3.14 -8.09 -13.70
CA ASN A 41 -2.52 -9.06 -14.59
C ASN A 41 -1.67 -10.10 -13.85
N HIS A 42 -1.75 -10.20 -12.53
CA HIS A 42 -0.97 -11.17 -11.76
C HIS A 42 -1.48 -12.61 -11.93
N HIS A 43 -2.80 -12.80 -11.95
CA HIS A 43 -3.41 -14.13 -12.00
C HIS A 43 -4.77 -14.11 -12.70
N GLU A 44 -5.11 -15.16 -13.44
CA GLU A 44 -6.36 -15.25 -14.21
C GLU A 44 -7.62 -15.36 -13.33
N GLU A 45 -7.49 -16.00 -12.16
CA GLU A 45 -8.56 -16.13 -11.17
C GLU A 45 -8.87 -14.82 -10.40
N MET A 46 -8.20 -13.71 -10.71
CA MET A 46 -8.47 -12.44 -10.06
C MET A 46 -9.88 -11.93 -10.41
N LYS A 47 -10.77 -11.88 -9.42
CA LYS A 47 -12.14 -11.42 -9.64
C LYS A 47 -12.29 -9.92 -9.52
N GLN A 48 -11.63 -9.33 -8.53
CA GLN A 48 -11.74 -7.91 -8.23
C GLN A 48 -10.51 -7.42 -7.47
N ILE A 49 -10.15 -6.16 -7.70
CA ILE A 49 -9.25 -5.41 -6.82
C ILE A 49 -10.13 -4.43 -6.05
N GLU A 50 -10.17 -4.56 -4.73
CA GLU A 50 -10.99 -3.70 -3.89
C GLU A 50 -10.26 -2.40 -3.57
N THR A 51 -9.01 -2.52 -3.14
CA THR A 51 -8.21 -1.37 -2.69
C THR A 51 -6.79 -1.52 -3.20
N VAL A 52 -6.24 -0.42 -3.71
CA VAL A 52 -4.80 -0.23 -3.93
C VAL A 52 -4.39 1.06 -3.26
N ARG A 53 -3.50 0.98 -2.28
CA ARG A 53 -2.92 2.13 -1.61
C ARG A 53 -1.42 2.01 -1.68
N ALA A 54 -0.77 3.12 -1.94
CA ALA A 54 0.66 3.26 -1.76
C ALA A 54 0.91 4.60 -1.06
N TYR A 55 1.74 4.59 -0.04
CA TYR A 55 2.06 5.79 0.74
C TYR A 55 3.53 5.83 1.12
N ASN A 56 4.07 7.05 1.21
CA ASN A 56 5.50 7.28 1.45
C ASN A 56 5.97 6.65 2.76
N PHE A 57 7.11 5.98 2.67
CA PHE A 57 7.96 5.55 3.76
C PHE A 57 9.41 5.86 3.39
N GLY A 58 9.95 6.98 3.88
CA GLY A 58 11.27 7.44 3.45
C GLY A 58 11.25 7.86 1.97
N SER A 59 12.10 7.22 1.16
CA SER A 59 12.16 7.39 -0.30
C SER A 59 11.40 6.34 -1.10
N GLN A 60 10.76 5.37 -0.43
CA GLN A 60 9.99 4.28 -1.02
C GLN A 60 8.53 4.32 -0.56
N TYR A 61 7.74 3.35 -0.99
CA TYR A 61 6.34 3.19 -0.62
C TYR A 61 6.11 1.93 0.21
N PHE A 62 5.20 2.03 1.16
CA PHE A 62 4.42 0.87 1.59
C PHE A 62 3.20 0.74 0.69
N VAL A 63 2.94 -0.49 0.24
CA VAL A 63 1.83 -0.81 -0.66
C VAL A 63 0.86 -1.74 0.07
N GLU A 64 -0.41 -1.37 0.10
CA GLU A 64 -1.50 -2.18 0.66
C GLU A 64 -2.48 -2.51 -0.47
N VAL A 65 -2.75 -3.80 -0.66
CA VAL A 65 -3.61 -4.31 -1.71
C VAL A 65 -4.64 -5.27 -1.13
N HIS A 66 -5.89 -5.08 -1.50
CA HIS A 66 -6.98 -6.01 -1.21
C HIS A 66 -7.49 -6.59 -2.53
N ILE A 67 -7.37 -7.91 -2.70
CA ILE A 67 -7.84 -8.63 -3.89
C ILE A 67 -8.93 -9.62 -3.51
N VAL A 68 -9.81 -9.90 -4.46
CA VAL A 68 -10.85 -10.91 -4.32
C VAL A 68 -10.55 -12.09 -5.26
N LEU A 69 -10.50 -13.28 -4.69
CA LEU A 69 -10.36 -14.56 -5.38
C LEU A 69 -11.67 -15.38 -5.29
N PRO A 70 -11.83 -16.46 -6.09
CA PRO A 70 -13.02 -17.31 -6.01
C PRO A 70 -13.17 -17.96 -4.63
N GLY A 71 -14.37 -17.92 -4.04
CA GLY A 71 -14.59 -18.48 -2.70
C GLY A 71 -14.52 -20.00 -2.59
N GLU A 72 -14.59 -20.72 -3.71
CA GLU A 72 -14.38 -22.18 -3.75
C GLU A 72 -12.89 -22.56 -3.87
N MET A 73 -11.99 -21.58 -4.03
CA MET A 73 -10.54 -21.80 -4.10
C MET A 73 -10.02 -22.30 -2.75
N SER A 74 -9.08 -23.24 -2.76
CA SER A 74 -8.50 -23.70 -1.51
C SER A 74 -7.66 -22.60 -0.85
N LEU A 75 -7.61 -22.60 0.49
CA LEU A 75 -6.80 -21.63 1.24
C LEU A 75 -5.33 -21.64 0.80
N SER A 76 -4.80 -22.82 0.45
CA SER A 76 -3.43 -22.98 -0.03
C SER A 76 -3.20 -22.25 -1.35
N GLU A 77 -4.10 -22.41 -2.31
CA GLU A 77 -4.01 -21.73 -3.62
C GLU A 77 -4.15 -20.22 -3.46
N ALA A 78 -5.13 -19.77 -2.67
CA ALA A 78 -5.33 -18.36 -2.38
C ALA A 78 -4.11 -17.73 -1.69
N HIS A 79 -3.51 -18.44 -0.73
CA HIS A 79 -2.29 -18.03 -0.06
C HIS A 79 -1.12 -17.89 -1.04
N ASN A 80 -0.89 -18.88 -1.90
CA ASN A 80 0.19 -18.84 -2.88
C ASN A 80 0.03 -17.68 -3.87
N ILE A 81 -1.20 -17.40 -4.33
CA ILE A 81 -1.47 -16.25 -5.21
C ILE A 81 -1.16 -14.94 -4.48
N GLY A 82 -1.58 -14.81 -3.22
CA GLY A 82 -1.31 -13.64 -2.38
C GLY A 82 0.18 -13.44 -2.10
N GLU A 83 0.90 -14.50 -1.72
CA GLU A 83 2.34 -14.50 -1.43
C GLU A 83 3.15 -14.12 -2.67
N THR A 84 2.89 -14.77 -3.81
CA THR A 84 3.58 -14.44 -5.06
C THR A 84 3.26 -13.03 -5.56
N LEU A 85 2.06 -12.50 -5.29
CA LEU A 85 1.74 -11.09 -5.58
C LEU A 85 2.54 -10.15 -4.68
N GLN A 86 2.66 -10.47 -3.40
CA GLN A 86 3.46 -9.68 -2.45
C GLN A 86 4.92 -9.64 -2.89
N GLU A 87 5.53 -10.80 -3.18
CA GLU A 87 6.90 -10.89 -3.68
C GLU A 87 7.11 -10.06 -4.95
N LYS A 88 6.17 -10.15 -5.90
CA LYS A 88 6.22 -9.40 -7.16
C LYS A 88 6.16 -7.88 -6.94
N LEU A 89 5.36 -7.42 -5.97
CA LEU A 89 5.28 -6.00 -5.63
C LEU A 89 6.57 -5.52 -4.93
N GLU A 90 7.13 -6.34 -4.03
CA GLU A 90 8.39 -6.03 -3.31
C GLU A 90 9.64 -6.08 -4.20
N GLN A 91 9.53 -6.62 -5.42
CA GLN A 91 10.60 -6.54 -6.44
C GLN A 91 10.68 -5.17 -7.12
N LEU A 92 9.67 -4.31 -6.98
CA LEU A 92 9.70 -2.95 -7.50
C LEU A 92 10.65 -2.09 -6.65
N SER A 93 11.59 -1.39 -7.28
CA SER A 93 12.60 -0.60 -6.57
C SER A 93 12.03 0.47 -5.64
N GLU A 94 10.84 0.97 -5.95
CA GLU A 94 10.14 2.01 -5.21
C GLU A 94 9.27 1.44 -4.07
N VAL A 95 9.13 0.12 -3.93
CA VAL A 95 8.35 -0.53 -2.89
C VAL A 95 9.28 -1.09 -1.82
N GLU A 96 9.11 -0.62 -0.58
CA GLU A 96 9.86 -1.16 0.56
C GLU A 96 9.16 -2.39 1.15
N ARG A 97 7.82 -2.36 1.20
CA ARG A 97 6.99 -3.44 1.73
C ARG A 97 5.64 -3.48 1.05
N ALA A 98 5.14 -4.68 0.79
CA ALA A 98 3.76 -4.89 0.33
C ALA A 98 2.95 -5.72 1.34
N PHE A 99 1.68 -5.37 1.50
CA PHE A 99 0.71 -6.10 2.28
C PHE A 99 -0.45 -6.50 1.37
N VAL A 100 -0.61 -7.81 1.14
CA VAL A 100 -1.68 -8.35 0.29
C VAL A 100 -2.71 -9.03 1.17
N HIS A 101 -3.91 -8.46 1.19
CA HIS A 101 -5.10 -9.08 1.78
C HIS A 101 -5.89 -9.78 0.68
N VAL A 102 -6.33 -11.01 0.96
CA VAL A 102 -7.08 -11.84 0.02
C VAL A 102 -8.45 -12.15 0.60
N ASP A 103 -9.48 -11.67 -0.08
CA ASP A 103 -10.88 -11.89 0.25
C ASP A 103 -11.54 -12.86 -0.74
N PHE A 104 -12.66 -13.45 -0.33
CA PHE A 104 -13.50 -14.29 -1.19
C PHE A 104 -14.83 -13.62 -1.59
N ASN A 105 -15.12 -12.44 -1.02
CA ASN A 105 -16.37 -11.71 -1.21
C ASN A 105 -16.07 -10.21 -1.28
N SER A 106 -16.66 -9.52 -2.26
CA SER A 106 -16.54 -8.07 -2.43
C SER A 106 -17.60 -7.27 -1.64
N THR A 107 -18.60 -7.95 -1.07
CA THR A 107 -19.68 -7.35 -0.26
C THR A 107 -19.30 -7.42 1.21
N HIS A 108 -18.50 -6.46 1.68
CA HIS A 108 -18.13 -6.37 3.10
C HIS A 108 -19.30 -5.87 3.94
N GLN A 109 -19.90 -6.76 4.74
CA GLN A 109 -20.59 -6.32 5.95
C GLN A 109 -19.52 -5.98 6.98
N ILE A 110 -19.56 -4.79 7.59
CA ILE A 110 -18.56 -4.31 8.56
C ILE A 110 -18.20 -5.43 9.56
N GLU A 111 -17.01 -6.01 9.40
CA GLU A 111 -16.59 -7.22 10.10
C GLU A 111 -16.30 -6.93 11.59
N HIS A 112 -15.83 -5.72 11.86
CA HIS A 112 -15.61 -5.21 13.20
C HIS A 112 -16.77 -4.31 13.63
N LYS A 113 -17.88 -4.91 14.06
CA LYS A 113 -18.81 -4.18 14.92
C LYS A 113 -18.06 -3.78 16.20
N PRO A 114 -18.06 -2.49 16.61
CA PRO A 114 -17.59 -2.15 17.93
C PRO A 114 -18.37 -3.00 18.94
N LYS A 115 -17.67 -3.72 19.82
CA LYS A 115 -18.33 -4.37 20.95
C LYS A 115 -18.97 -3.26 21.75
N ASN A 116 -20.30 -3.23 21.80
CA ASN A 116 -21.01 -2.40 22.76
C ASN A 116 -20.69 -2.95 24.16
N THR A 117 -19.68 -2.36 24.81
CA THR A 117 -19.45 -2.44 26.25
C THR A 117 -20.21 -1.34 26.96
#